data_AF-A0A182S0H0-F1
#
_entry.id   AF-A0A182S0H0-F1
#
_cell.length_a   1.000
_cell.length_b   1.000
_cell.length_c   1.000
_cell.angle_alpha   90.00
_cell.angle_beta   90.00
_cell.angle_gamma   90.00
#
_symmetry.space_group_name_H-M   'P 1'
#
loop_
_entity.id
_entity.type
_entity.pdbx_description
1 polymer ?
#
loop_
_entity_poly.entity_id
_entity_poly.type
_entity_poly.pdbx_seq_one_letter_code
_entity_poly.pdbx_strand_id
1 'polypeptide(L)' 'MKADIAVRQCKDGDRLRVRDFLSQNKWKFGVIAEKDGRLRYAVRLDDGRIWGRHIQII' A
#
# COMPACT_ATOMS: atom_id res chain seq x y z
N MET A 1 15.42 -20.99 -8.23
CA MET A 1 15.21 -20.53 -6.84
C MET A 1 14.09 -19.52 -6.84
N LYS A 2 12.93 -19.82 -6.25
CA LYS A 2 11.92 -18.81 -5.93
C LYS A 2 12.35 -18.15 -4.62
N ALA A 3 12.63 -16.85 -4.64
CA ALA A 3 12.79 -16.12 -3.40
C ALA A 3 11.41 -16.13 -2.71
N ASP A 4 11.32 -16.71 -1.51
CA ASP A 4 10.18 -16.51 -0.64
C ASP A 4 10.12 -15.02 -0.31
N ILE A 5 9.24 -14.33 -1.01
CA ILE A 5 8.99 -12.92 -0.83
C ILE A 5 8.47 -12.76 0.59
N ALA A 6 9.32 -12.26 1.50
CA ALA A 6 8.89 -11.85 2.82
C ALA A 6 7.96 -10.65 2.67
N VAL A 7 6.68 -10.93 2.40
CA VAL A 7 5.65 -9.91 2.31
C VAL A 7 5.49 -9.34 3.71
N ARG A 8 5.91 -8.08 3.88
CA ARG A 8 5.65 -7.35 5.12
C ARG A 8 4.15 -7.33 5.34
N GLN A 9 3.71 -7.92 6.45
CA GLN A 9 2.32 -7.82 6.86
C GLN A 9 2.14 -6.45 7.50
N CYS A 10 1.31 -5.63 6.88
CA CYS A 10 0.92 -4.35 7.44
C CYS A 10 -0.44 -4.50 8.13
N LYS A 11 -0.64 -3.75 9.20
CA LYS A 11 -1.85 -3.73 10.01
C LYS A 11 -2.70 -2.50 9.68
N ASP A 12 -3.99 -2.57 9.99
CA ASP A 12 -4.88 -1.42 9.86
C ASP A 12 -4.37 -0.26 10.72
N GLY A 13 -4.36 0.93 10.14
CA GLY A 13 -3.75 2.12 10.73
C GLY A 13 -2.24 2.30 10.48
N ASP A 14 -1.54 1.31 9.91
CA ASP A 14 -0.13 1.47 9.57
C ASP A 14 0.08 2.59 8.55
N ARG A 15 0.99 3.50 8.87
CA ARG A 15 1.39 4.61 8.00
C ARG A 15 2.35 4.12 6.93
N LEU A 16 2.04 4.41 5.67
CA LEU A 16 2.91 4.06 4.55
C LEU A 16 2.87 5.11 3.45
N ARG A 17 3.85 5.02 2.55
CA ARG A 17 3.86 5.77 1.29
C ARG A 17 3.51 4.85 0.13
N VAL A 18 2.63 5.32 -0.73
CA VAL A 18 2.19 4.65 -1.95
C VAL A 18 2.74 5.40 -3.15
N ARG A 19 3.11 4.65 -4.19
CA ARG A 19 3.64 5.23 -5.41
C ARG A 19 2.50 5.62 -6.35
N ASP A 20 2.45 6.90 -6.70
CA ASP A 20 1.63 7.43 -7.78
C ASP A 20 2.46 7.41 -9.07
N PHE A 21 1.90 6.81 -10.12
CA PHE A 21 2.54 6.71 -11.44
C PHE A 21 2.04 7.78 -12.41
N LEU A 22 0.97 8.50 -12.06
CA LEU A 22 0.32 9.49 -12.92
C LEU A 22 0.82 10.91 -12.62
N SER A 23 1.20 11.19 -11.38
CA SER A 23 1.69 12.52 -10.99
C SER A 23 3.22 12.64 -10.99
N GLN A 24 3.71 13.87 -11.17
CA GLN A 24 5.13 14.19 -11.02
C GLN A 24 5.63 13.90 -9.58
N ASN A 25 4.77 14.08 -8.58
CA ASN A 25 5.08 13.72 -7.19
C ASN A 25 4.74 12.25 -6.93
N LYS A 26 5.73 11.39 -7.21
CA LYS A 26 5.59 9.94 -7.23
C LYS A 26 5.17 9.31 -5.90
N TRP A 27 5.25 9.99 -4.77
CA TRP A 27 4.97 9.39 -3.46
C TRP A 27 3.85 10.14 -2.76
N LYS A 28 2.82 9.38 -2.35
CA LYS A 28 1.69 9.84 -1.56
C LYS A 28 1.70 9.13 -0.22
N PHE A 29 1.38 9.83 0.85
CA PHE A 29 1.28 9.24 2.19
C PHE A 29 -0.17 8.88 2.50
N GLY A 30 -0.33 7.83 3.30
CA GLY A 30 -1.63 7.37 3.75
C GLY A 30 -1.51 6.32 4.85
N VAL A 31 -2.65 5.79 5.25
CA VAL A 31 -2.78 4.72 6.24
C VAL A 31 -3.49 3.52 5.62
N ILE A 32 -3.19 2.32 6.10
CA ILE A 32 -4.01 1.15 5.76
C ILE A 32 -5.39 1.33 6.36
N ALA A 33 -6.39 1.28 5.48
CA ALA A 33 -7.78 1.26 5.87
C ALA A 33 -8.25 -0.17 6.14
N GLU A 34 -7.90 -1.10 5.25
CA GLU A 34 -8.36 -2.49 5.32
C GLU A 34 -7.45 -3.43 4.51
N LYS A 35 -7.43 -4.71 4.90
CA LYS A 35 -6.79 -5.81 4.16
C LYS A 35 -7.83 -6.63 3.39
N ASP A 36 -8.00 -6.31 2.11
CA ASP A 36 -8.90 -7.02 1.16
C ASP A 36 -8.42 -8.43 0.76
N GLY A 37 -7.19 -8.83 1.12
CA GLY A 37 -6.67 -10.16 0.81
C GLY A 37 -5.22 -10.39 1.26
N ARG A 38 -4.59 -11.49 0.84
CA ARG A 38 -3.22 -11.84 1.27
C ARG A 38 -2.20 -10.73 0.97
N LEU A 39 -2.33 -10.06 -0.19
CA LEU A 39 -1.42 -9.02 -0.70
C LEU A 39 -2.14 -7.72 -1.06
N ARG A 40 -3.44 -7.65 -0.83
CA ARG A 40 -4.29 -6.55 -1.33
C ARG A 40 -4.75 -5.73 -0.14
N TYR A 41 -4.47 -4.45 -0.18
CA TYR A 41 -4.74 -3.52 0.91
C TYR A 41 -5.39 -2.26 0.35
N ALA A 42 -6.42 -1.78 1.03
CA ALA A 42 -6.98 -0.47 0.81
C ALA A 42 -6.15 0.55 1.61
N VAL A 43 -5.64 1.58 0.94
CA VAL A 43 -4.90 2.66 1.57
C VAL A 43 -5.72 3.93 1.49
N ARG A 44 -6.02 4.52 2.64
CA ARG A 44 -6.61 5.85 2.73
C ARG A 44 -5.49 6.89 2.72
N LEU A 45 -5.43 7.65 1.64
CA LEU A 45 -4.49 8.75 1.48
C LEU A 45 -4.91 9.94 2.37
N ASP A 46 -3.95 10.82 2.65
CA ASP A 46 -4.20 12.05 3.42
C ASP A 46 -5.17 13.02 2.74
N ASP A 47 -5.30 12.93 1.42
CA ASP A 47 -6.25 13.72 0.63
C ASP A 47 -7.68 13.15 0.66
N GLY A 48 -7.92 12.11 1.46
CA GLY A 48 -9.23 11.48 1.65
C GLY A 48 -9.57 10.41 0.61
N ARG A 49 -8.75 10.20 -0.42
CA ARG A 49 -8.98 9.17 -1.43
C ARG A 49 -8.62 7.78 -0.89
N ILE A 50 -9.34 6.75 -1.33
CA ILE A 50 -9.03 5.35 -1.01
C ILE A 50 -8.51 4.66 -2.26
N TRP A 51 -7.30 4.09 -2.17
CA TRP A 51 -6.66 3.38 -3.26
C TRP A 51 -6.51 1.90 -2.91
N GLY A 52 -7.08 1.02 -3.73
CA GLY A 52 -6.81 -0.41 -3.65
C GLY A 52 -5.43 -0.72 -4.23
N ARG A 53 -4.53 -1.25 -3.40
CA ARG A 53 -3.16 -1.54 -3.82
C ARG A 53 -2.77 -2.99 -3.57
N HIS A 54 -2.14 -3.57 -4.57
CA HIS A 54 -1.36 -4.78 -4.40
C HIS A 54 -0.01 -4.40 -3.78
N ILE A 55 0.21 -4.74 -2.52
CA ILE A 55 1.47 -4.52 -1.83
C ILE A 55 2.41 -5.65 -2.26
N GLN A 56 3.21 -5.37 -3.29
CA GLN A 56 4.42 -6.14 -3.57
C GLN A 56 5.58 -5.37 -2.96
N ILE A 57 6.09 -5.86 -1.83
CA ILE A 57 7.33 -5.36 -1.24
C ILE A 57 8.42 -6.34 -1.65
N ILE A 58 8.82 -6.27 -2.92
CA ILE A 58 10.20 -6.37 -3.45
C ILE A 58 10.21 -5.80 -4.87
#